data_AF-A0A1Q8G0J9-F1
#
_entry.id   AF-A0A1Q8G0J9-F1
#
_cell.length_a   1.000
_cell.length_b   1.000
_cell.length_c   1.000
_cell.angle_alpha   90.00
_cell.angle_beta   90.00
_cell.angle_gamma   90.00
#
_symmetry.space_group_name_H-M   'P 1'
#
loop_
_entity.id
_entity.type
_entity.pdbx_description
1 polymer ?
#
loop_
_entity_poly.entity_id
_entity_poly.type
_entity_poly.pdbx_seq_one_letter_code
_entity_poly.pdbx_strand_id
1 'polypeptide(L)'
;MILSRIARALKDQNWLAVGIEFVIVILGVVIGFQVTAWNADRAEQDVITRQLHEVRDDIRADITAIELTRDASLWRLAAAEYLLTEANDGAGLRSMSTAPGGTVDATLLPTVTEADLPMLLARVNLIRGVTGRRTGYQSLVNGGSLRLIEAGELRSSIQRYYAGYDDFQRNLNTFRDIRSAALPVLFEHGFSLFSDHEIDTVLDAARNNPAFLAYLRTSRETGQFQTASILAREDEARALLALINAELDE
;
A
#
# COMPACT_ATOMS: atom_id res chain seq x y z
N MET A 1 -68.77 8.26 55.91
CA MET A 1 -68.34 8.30 54.49
C MET A 1 -67.00 7.61 54.37
N ILE A 2 -66.94 6.50 53.63
CA ILE A 2 -65.69 5.76 53.35
C ILE A 2 -64.62 6.67 52.71
N LEU A 3 -65.06 7.68 51.94
CA LEU A 3 -64.21 8.69 51.32
C LEU A 3 -63.36 9.52 52.31
N SER A 4 -63.90 9.88 53.49
CA SER A 4 -63.13 10.68 54.45
C SER A 4 -62.12 9.85 55.25
N ARG A 5 -62.35 8.54 55.39
CA ARG A 5 -61.39 7.59 55.97
C ARG A 5 -60.28 7.22 54.99
N ILE A 6 -60.60 7.04 53.71
CA ILE A 6 -59.61 6.82 52.65
C ILE A 6 -58.71 8.05 52.48
N ALA A 7 -59.29 9.27 52.48
CA ALA A 7 -58.52 10.51 52.39
C ALA A 7 -57.57 10.72 53.58
N ARG A 8 -57.92 10.24 54.78
CA ARG A 8 -57.04 10.30 55.96
C ARG A 8 -55.99 9.19 55.98
N ALA A 9 -56.35 7.97 55.55
CA ALA A 9 -55.41 6.86 55.38
C ALA A 9 -54.37 7.09 54.26
N LEU A 10 -54.74 7.81 53.18
CA LEU A 10 -53.80 8.26 52.14
C LEU A 10 -52.90 9.40 52.64
N LYS A 11 -53.35 10.23 53.59
CA LYS A 11 -52.56 11.37 54.12
C LYS A 11 -51.49 10.93 55.13
N ASP A 12 -51.68 9.78 55.77
CA ASP A 12 -50.74 9.18 56.74
C ASP A 12 -49.68 8.27 56.07
N GLN A 13 -49.78 8.02 54.76
CA GLN A 13 -48.76 7.26 54.02
C GLN A 13 -47.55 8.14 53.69
N ASN A 14 -46.34 7.60 53.90
CA ASN A 14 -45.07 8.24 53.52
C ASN A 14 -44.97 8.34 51.97
N TRP A 15 -45.68 9.28 51.35
CA TRP A 15 -45.56 9.58 49.91
C TRP A 15 -44.13 9.89 49.48
N LEU A 16 -43.35 10.45 50.40
CA LEU A 16 -41.91 10.67 50.22
C LEU A 16 -41.16 9.34 50.02
N ALA A 17 -41.51 8.28 50.78
CA ALA A 17 -40.91 6.95 50.60
C ALA A 17 -41.26 6.37 49.23
N VAL A 18 -42.52 6.45 48.80
CA VAL A 18 -42.95 6.01 47.46
C VAL A 18 -42.24 6.79 46.35
N GLY A 19 -42.06 8.11 46.53
CA GLY A 19 -41.31 8.94 45.58
C GLY A 19 -39.82 8.56 45.49
N ILE A 20 -39.19 8.27 46.63
CA ILE A 20 -37.80 7.79 46.67
C ILE A 20 -37.69 6.44 45.98
N GLU A 21 -38.57 5.48 46.27
CA GLU A 21 -38.59 4.15 45.63
C GLU A 21 -38.72 4.26 44.11
N PHE A 22 -39.62 5.12 43.62
CA PHE A 22 -39.79 5.36 42.20
C PHE A 22 -38.53 5.94 41.54
N VAL A 23 -37.88 6.92 42.18
CA VAL A 23 -36.63 7.51 41.69
C VAL A 23 -35.49 6.49 41.67
N ILE A 24 -35.39 5.63 42.68
CA ILE A 24 -34.40 4.55 42.73
C ILE A 24 -34.62 3.57 41.57
N VAL A 25 -35.86 3.19 41.26
CA VAL A 25 -36.17 2.29 40.13
C VAL A 25 -35.77 2.94 38.79
N ILE A 26 -36.11 4.22 38.57
CA ILE A 26 -35.70 4.94 37.35
C ILE A 26 -34.17 5.00 37.24
N LEU A 27 -33.48 5.37 38.33
CA LEU A 27 -32.02 5.38 38.38
C LEU A 27 -31.44 4.00 38.05
N GLY A 28 -32.02 2.93 38.59
CA GLY A 28 -31.61 1.56 38.30
C GLY A 28 -31.73 1.20 36.82
N VAL A 29 -32.86 1.55 36.18
CA VAL A 29 -33.07 1.32 34.74
C VAL A 29 -32.11 2.16 33.89
N VAL A 30 -31.93 3.44 34.22
CA VAL A 30 -31.00 4.33 33.52
C VAL A 30 -29.57 3.79 33.61
N ILE A 31 -29.09 3.44 34.81
CA ILE A 31 -27.75 2.86 35.00
C ILE A 31 -27.61 1.55 34.21
N GLY A 32 -28.64 0.68 34.21
CA GLY A 32 -28.64 -0.55 33.43
C GLY A 32 -28.45 -0.31 31.93
N PHE A 33 -29.15 0.67 31.36
CA PHE A 33 -28.95 1.07 29.97
C PHE A 33 -27.56 1.66 29.72
N GLN A 34 -27.07 2.52 30.61
CA GLN A 34 -25.74 3.14 30.47
C GLN A 34 -24.62 2.09 30.51
N VAL A 35 -24.70 1.09 31.41
CA VAL A 35 -23.73 -0.02 31.47
C VAL A 35 -23.78 -0.86 30.19
N THR A 36 -24.98 -1.10 29.66
CA THR A 36 -25.16 -1.86 28.41
C THR A 36 -24.57 -1.11 27.22
N ALA A 37 -24.79 0.21 27.13
CA ALA A 37 -24.22 1.05 26.09
C ALA A 37 -22.68 1.07 26.18
N TRP A 38 -22.13 1.28 27.37
CA TRP A 38 -20.68 1.26 27.58
C TRP A 38 -20.02 -0.08 27.20
N ASN A 39 -20.67 -1.20 27.54
CA ASN A 39 -20.17 -2.52 27.15
C ASN A 39 -20.23 -2.76 25.63
N ALA A 40 -21.25 -2.22 24.96
CA ALA A 40 -21.36 -2.28 23.49
C ALA A 40 -20.26 -1.46 22.81
N ASP A 41 -20.05 -0.21 23.25
CA ASP A 41 -18.99 0.67 22.76
C ASP A 41 -17.61 0.02 22.96
N ARG A 42 -17.37 -0.59 24.12
CA ARG A 42 -16.12 -1.30 24.41
C ARG A 42 -15.89 -2.48 23.47
N ALA A 43 -16.92 -3.29 23.25
CA ALA A 43 -16.83 -4.43 22.34
C ALA A 43 -16.59 -4.02 20.88
N GLU A 44 -17.16 -2.89 20.46
CA GLU A 44 -16.93 -2.30 19.14
C GLU A 44 -15.48 -1.84 18.96
N GLN A 45 -14.92 -1.15 19.97
CA GLN A 45 -13.51 -0.76 19.97
C GLN A 45 -12.56 -1.97 19.92
N ASP A 46 -12.82 -3.02 20.72
CA ASP A 46 -12.01 -4.24 20.70
C ASP A 46 -11.99 -4.93 19.31
N VAL A 47 -13.09 -4.83 18.55
CA VAL A 47 -13.17 -5.33 17.16
C VAL A 47 -12.30 -4.48 16.23
N ILE A 48 -12.40 -3.15 16.33
CA ILE A 48 -11.61 -2.21 15.52
C ILE A 48 -10.12 -2.43 15.77
N THR A 49 -9.67 -2.47 17.02
CA THR A 49 -8.26 -2.71 17.40
C THR A 49 -7.75 -4.01 16.79
N ARG A 50 -8.52 -5.10 16.86
CA ARG A 50 -8.14 -6.39 16.26
C ARG A 50 -7.98 -6.29 14.74
N GLN A 51 -8.90 -5.62 14.06
CA GLN A 51 -8.83 -5.46 12.61
C GLN A 51 -7.68 -4.52 12.20
N LEU A 52 -7.38 -3.48 12.98
CA LEU A 52 -6.21 -2.64 12.76
C LEU A 52 -4.90 -3.42 12.93
N HIS A 53 -4.82 -4.39 13.84
CA HIS A 53 -3.70 -5.33 13.88
C HIS A 53 -3.58 -6.16 12.60
N GLU A 54 -4.70 -6.65 12.05
CA GLU A 54 -4.69 -7.37 10.77
C GLU A 54 -4.18 -6.48 9.63
N VAL A 55 -4.65 -5.22 9.55
CA VAL A 55 -4.17 -4.26 8.54
C VAL A 55 -2.68 -3.98 8.74
N ARG A 56 -2.23 -3.76 9.97
CA ARG A 56 -0.80 -3.53 10.27
C ARG A 56 0.07 -4.67 9.73
N ASP A 57 -0.36 -5.91 9.94
CA ASP A 57 0.39 -7.09 9.51
C ASP A 57 0.36 -7.26 7.98
N ASP A 58 -0.75 -6.90 7.34
CA ASP A 58 -0.84 -6.78 5.87
C ASP A 58 0.17 -5.74 5.35
N ILE A 59 0.17 -4.52 5.90
CA ILE A 59 1.07 -3.43 5.47
C ILE A 59 2.55 -3.79 5.68
N ARG A 60 2.90 -4.43 6.80
CA ARG A 60 4.29 -4.89 7.05
C ARG A 60 4.75 -5.87 5.98
N ALA A 61 3.89 -6.81 5.61
CA ALA A 61 4.21 -7.77 4.57
C ALA A 61 4.30 -7.12 3.18
N ASP A 62 3.43 -6.16 2.91
CA ASP A 62 3.46 -5.39 1.67
C ASP A 62 4.75 -4.57 1.56
N ILE A 63 5.22 -3.92 2.64
CA ILE A 63 6.50 -3.20 2.66
C ILE A 63 7.65 -4.13 2.24
N THR A 64 7.75 -5.33 2.81
CA THR A 64 8.79 -6.29 2.43
C THR A 64 8.70 -6.70 0.96
N ALA A 65 7.49 -6.87 0.43
CA ALA A 65 7.28 -7.21 -0.97
C ALA A 65 7.59 -6.03 -1.92
N ILE A 66 7.29 -4.80 -1.48
CA ILE A 66 7.62 -3.54 -2.17
C ILE A 66 9.13 -3.36 -2.21
N GLU A 67 9.86 -3.56 -1.11
CA GLU A 67 11.33 -3.45 -1.05
C GLU A 67 12.02 -4.38 -2.05
N LEU A 68 11.59 -5.65 -2.12
CA LEU A 68 12.12 -6.61 -3.10
C LEU A 68 11.88 -6.15 -4.55
N THR A 69 10.71 -5.54 -4.80
CA THR A 69 10.34 -5.03 -6.12
C THR A 69 11.09 -3.75 -6.45
N ARG A 70 11.33 -2.88 -5.45
CA ARG A 70 12.16 -1.67 -5.54
C ARG A 70 13.56 -2.05 -5.96
N ASP A 71 14.19 -2.98 -5.27
CA ASP A 71 15.57 -3.37 -5.56
C ASP A 71 15.73 -3.90 -6.99
N ALA A 72 14.79 -4.73 -7.44
CA ALA A 72 14.77 -5.21 -8.82
C ALA A 72 14.56 -4.05 -9.83
N SER A 73 13.70 -3.08 -9.52
CA SER A 73 13.45 -1.93 -10.39
C SER A 73 14.62 -0.95 -10.47
N LEU A 74 15.34 -0.75 -9.36
CA LEU A 74 16.57 0.05 -9.32
C LEU A 74 17.68 -0.62 -10.13
N TRP A 75 17.85 -1.93 -9.99
CA TRP A 75 18.79 -2.70 -10.81
C TRP A 75 18.43 -2.70 -12.30
N ARG A 76 17.14 -2.79 -12.64
CA ARG A 76 16.65 -2.65 -14.02
C ARG A 76 17.05 -1.31 -14.61
N LEU A 77 16.89 -0.23 -13.85
CA LEU A 77 17.22 1.12 -14.28
C LEU A 77 18.74 1.33 -14.41
N ALA A 78 19.53 0.88 -13.42
CA ALA A 78 20.98 0.93 -13.47
C ALA A 78 21.56 0.15 -14.65
N ALA A 79 21.02 -1.04 -14.94
CA ALA A 79 21.45 -1.84 -16.09
C ALA A 79 21.12 -1.15 -17.42
N ALA A 80 19.95 -0.53 -17.55
CA ALA A 80 19.57 0.19 -18.76
C ALA A 80 20.45 1.43 -18.99
N GLU A 81 20.72 2.20 -17.93
CA GLU A 81 21.62 3.36 -17.99
C GLU A 81 23.05 2.96 -18.38
N TYR A 82 23.57 1.87 -17.80
CA TYR A 82 24.89 1.35 -18.16
C TYR A 82 24.95 0.97 -19.64
N LEU A 83 24.02 0.12 -20.10
CA LEU A 83 24.01 -0.35 -21.49
C LEU A 83 23.87 0.81 -22.49
N LEU A 84 23.04 1.81 -22.20
CA LEU A 84 22.87 2.98 -23.06
C LEU A 84 24.10 3.89 -23.08
N THR A 85 24.74 4.09 -21.94
CA THR A 85 25.98 4.88 -21.83
C THR A 85 27.08 4.24 -22.66
N GLU A 86 27.30 2.93 -22.49
CA GLU A 86 28.34 2.18 -23.19
C GLU A 86 28.01 1.93 -24.68
N ALA A 87 26.73 1.84 -25.04
CA ALA A 87 26.29 1.76 -26.44
C ALA A 87 26.36 3.12 -27.19
N ASN A 88 26.97 4.14 -26.58
CA ASN A 88 27.21 5.47 -27.13
C ASN A 88 25.91 6.28 -27.38
N ASP A 89 24.86 6.02 -26.61
CA ASP A 89 23.65 6.85 -26.61
C ASP A 89 23.88 8.16 -25.84
N GLY A 90 24.75 8.16 -24.82
CA GLY A 90 25.22 9.35 -24.07
C GLY A 90 24.12 10.18 -23.37
N ALA A 91 22.84 9.89 -23.64
CA ALA A 91 21.68 10.46 -23.01
C ALA A 91 21.45 9.71 -21.69
N GLY A 92 22.22 10.06 -20.66
CA GLY A 92 21.90 9.67 -19.28
C GLY A 92 20.48 10.10 -18.92
N LEU A 93 19.92 9.55 -17.83
CA LEU A 93 18.56 9.82 -17.31
C LEU A 93 18.04 11.22 -17.68
N ARG A 94 17.29 11.30 -18.78
CA ARG A 94 16.55 12.52 -19.12
C ARG A 94 15.29 12.49 -18.29
N SER A 95 15.01 13.58 -17.57
CA SER A 95 13.76 13.72 -16.81
C SER A 95 12.58 13.67 -17.77
N MET A 96 11.99 12.48 -17.92
CA MET A 96 10.73 12.32 -18.60
C MET A 96 9.63 12.66 -17.58
N SER A 97 9.41 13.95 -17.36
CA SER A 97 8.28 14.42 -16.55
C SER A 97 7.04 14.50 -17.44
N THR A 98 6.44 13.35 -17.73
CA THR A 98 5.07 13.30 -18.27
C THR A 98 4.03 13.13 -17.16
N ALA A 99 4.47 12.86 -15.91
CA ALA A 99 3.62 12.77 -14.72
C ALA A 99 4.34 13.34 -13.47
N PRO A 100 3.60 13.95 -12.52
CA PRO A 100 4.16 14.36 -11.22
C PRO A 100 4.82 13.17 -10.50
N GLY A 101 6.05 13.35 -10.01
CA GLY A 101 6.77 12.31 -9.25
C GLY A 101 7.57 11.30 -10.08
N GLY A 102 7.65 11.43 -11.42
CA GLY A 102 8.34 10.47 -12.30
C GLY A 102 9.87 10.50 -12.31
N THR A 103 10.53 11.14 -11.35
CA THR A 103 12.01 11.23 -11.31
C THR A 103 12.58 10.34 -10.22
N VAL A 104 13.53 9.48 -10.60
CA VAL A 104 14.30 8.65 -9.66
C VAL A 104 15.61 9.37 -9.36
N ASP A 105 15.93 9.51 -8.09
CA ASP A 105 17.24 10.00 -7.66
C ASP A 105 18.32 9.00 -8.09
N ALA A 106 19.28 9.46 -8.90
CA ALA A 106 20.36 8.64 -9.41
C ALA A 106 21.24 8.05 -8.29
N THR A 107 21.27 8.67 -7.11
CA THR A 107 22.01 8.15 -5.94
C THR A 107 21.42 6.87 -5.37
N LEU A 108 20.15 6.56 -5.68
CA LEU A 108 19.51 5.30 -5.30
C LEU A 108 19.91 4.14 -6.22
N LEU A 109 20.52 4.42 -7.38
CA LEU A 109 20.89 3.38 -8.33
C LEU A 109 22.08 2.57 -7.81
N PRO A 110 22.01 1.23 -7.87
CA PRO A 110 23.15 0.38 -7.60
C PRO A 110 24.31 0.68 -8.54
N THR A 111 25.52 0.70 -8.00
CA THR A 111 26.74 0.76 -8.81
C THR A 111 26.93 -0.56 -9.54
N VAL A 112 27.00 -0.51 -10.87
CA VAL A 112 27.31 -1.67 -11.71
C VAL A 112 28.79 -2.02 -11.58
N THR A 113 29.09 -3.29 -11.27
CA THR A 113 30.45 -3.82 -11.18
C THR A 113 30.73 -4.85 -12.29
N GLU A 114 32.00 -5.26 -12.45
CA GLU A 114 32.37 -6.30 -13.43
C GLU A 114 31.59 -7.61 -13.26
N ALA A 115 31.27 -7.98 -12.01
CA ALA A 115 30.51 -9.19 -11.69
C ALA A 115 29.04 -9.12 -12.17
N ASP A 116 28.51 -7.91 -12.40
CA ASP A 116 27.14 -7.69 -12.81
C ASP A 116 26.96 -7.71 -14.33
N LEU A 117 28.04 -7.48 -15.09
CA LEU A 117 28.02 -7.31 -16.55
C LEU A 117 27.26 -8.43 -17.28
N PRO A 118 27.46 -9.72 -16.94
CA PRO A 118 26.76 -10.80 -17.63
C PRO A 118 25.23 -10.78 -17.46
N MET A 119 24.75 -10.18 -16.36
CA MET A 119 23.34 -10.18 -15.99
C MET A 119 22.60 -8.90 -16.44
N LEU A 120 23.27 -7.91 -17.01
CA LEU A 120 22.65 -6.60 -17.26
C LEU A 120 21.45 -6.70 -18.21
N LEU A 121 21.56 -7.50 -19.27
CA LEU A 121 20.43 -7.70 -20.18
C LEU A 121 19.24 -8.35 -19.46
N ALA A 122 19.48 -9.34 -18.59
CA ALA A 122 18.45 -9.96 -17.78
C ALA A 122 17.80 -8.96 -16.81
N ARG A 123 18.60 -8.10 -16.17
CA ARG A 123 18.12 -7.06 -15.25
C ARG A 123 17.25 -6.01 -15.95
N VAL A 124 17.61 -5.56 -17.15
CA VAL A 124 16.78 -4.65 -17.96
C VAL A 124 15.38 -5.23 -18.24
N ASN A 125 15.30 -6.55 -18.41
CA ASN A 125 14.08 -7.27 -18.73
C ASN A 125 13.25 -7.73 -17.51
N LEU A 126 13.80 -7.64 -16.30
CA LEU A 126 13.18 -8.13 -15.08
C LEU A 126 12.13 -7.15 -14.56
N ILE A 127 10.86 -7.43 -14.87
CA ILE A 127 9.71 -6.66 -14.39
C ILE A 127 9.01 -7.44 -13.27
N ARG A 128 9.32 -7.06 -12.03
CA ARG A 128 8.64 -7.59 -10.83
C ARG A 128 7.42 -6.77 -10.48
N GLY A 129 6.43 -7.46 -9.92
CA GLY A 129 5.24 -6.86 -9.32
C GLY A 129 5.13 -7.24 -7.87
N VAL A 130 4.37 -6.45 -7.12
CA VAL A 130 3.95 -6.80 -5.76
C VAL A 130 2.62 -7.54 -5.87
N THR A 131 2.27 -8.39 -4.90
CA THR A 131 0.88 -8.82 -4.67
C THR A 131 0.51 -8.45 -3.24
N GLY A 132 -0.50 -7.59 -3.07
CA GLY A 132 -0.78 -6.91 -1.82
C GLY A 132 -1.75 -7.74 -0.99
N ARG A 133 -1.49 -7.83 0.31
CA ARG A 133 -2.41 -8.49 1.24
C ARG A 133 -3.56 -7.55 1.57
N ARG A 134 -4.78 -8.07 1.50
CA ARG A 134 -6.01 -7.30 1.71
C ARG A 134 -6.93 -7.91 2.76
N THR A 135 -6.45 -8.88 3.51
CA THR A 135 -7.29 -9.63 4.44
C THR A 135 -7.83 -8.70 5.52
N GLY A 136 -6.96 -7.92 6.18
CA GLY A 136 -7.37 -6.95 7.20
C GLY A 136 -8.23 -5.82 6.64
N TYR A 137 -7.93 -5.35 5.43
CA TYR A 137 -8.76 -4.35 4.76
C TYR A 137 -10.16 -4.86 4.44
N GLN A 138 -10.27 -6.09 3.94
CA GLN A 138 -11.56 -6.73 3.68
C GLN A 138 -12.32 -6.96 5.00
N SER A 139 -11.64 -7.33 6.09
CA SER A 139 -12.24 -7.40 7.43
C SER A 139 -12.84 -6.05 7.84
N LEU A 140 -12.11 -4.94 7.67
CA LEU A 140 -12.58 -3.58 7.99
C LEU A 140 -13.79 -3.16 7.16
N VAL A 141 -13.77 -3.45 5.85
CA VAL A 141 -14.85 -3.07 4.93
C VAL A 141 -16.10 -3.92 5.18
N ASN A 142 -15.95 -5.26 5.23
CA ASN A 142 -17.08 -6.18 5.40
C ASN A 142 -17.69 -6.09 6.79
N GLY A 143 -16.87 -5.80 7.81
CA GLY A 143 -17.34 -5.57 9.19
C GLY A 143 -17.98 -4.21 9.41
N GLY A 144 -17.91 -3.28 8.44
CA GLY A 144 -18.40 -1.90 8.61
C GLY A 144 -17.53 -1.01 9.51
N SER A 145 -16.47 -1.58 10.10
CA SER A 145 -15.56 -0.92 11.03
C SER A 145 -14.78 0.24 10.43
N LEU A 146 -14.58 0.24 9.10
CA LEU A 146 -13.95 1.37 8.42
C LEU A 146 -14.71 2.69 8.65
N ARG A 147 -16.03 2.64 8.85
CA ARG A 147 -16.85 3.82 9.19
C ARG A 147 -16.69 4.25 10.66
N LEU A 148 -16.34 3.30 11.51
CA LEU A 148 -16.22 3.46 12.96
C LEU A 148 -14.85 4.04 13.35
N ILE A 149 -13.81 3.78 12.54
CA ILE A 149 -12.57 4.56 12.61
C ILE A 149 -12.96 6.03 12.40
N GLU A 150 -12.60 6.87 13.38
CA GLU A 150 -12.96 8.27 13.38
C GLU A 150 -12.59 8.93 12.05
N ALA A 151 -13.40 9.91 11.64
CA ALA A 151 -13.21 10.61 10.36
C ALA A 151 -11.93 11.43 10.37
N GLY A 152 -10.81 10.79 10.08
CA GLY A 152 -9.47 11.38 10.19
C GLY A 152 -8.48 10.88 9.14
N GLU A 153 -7.22 11.18 9.40
CA GLU A 153 -6.09 10.88 8.52
C GLU A 153 -5.93 9.37 8.30
N LEU A 154 -6.07 8.55 9.36
CA LEU A 154 -5.92 7.10 9.29
C LEU A 154 -6.90 6.46 8.30
N ARG A 155 -8.20 6.72 8.45
CA ARG A 155 -9.23 6.16 7.55
C ARG A 155 -8.98 6.52 6.09
N SER A 156 -8.64 7.79 5.84
CA SER A 156 -8.34 8.29 4.50
C SER A 156 -7.08 7.66 3.92
N SER A 157 -6.06 7.43 4.76
CA SER A 157 -4.80 6.78 4.37
C SER A 157 -5.01 5.31 4.02
N ILE A 158 -5.77 4.56 4.83
CA ILE A 158 -6.16 3.17 4.53
C ILE A 158 -6.86 3.09 3.17
N GLN A 159 -7.87 3.93 2.94
CA GLN A 159 -8.61 3.93 1.68
C GLN A 159 -7.72 4.25 0.47
N ARG A 160 -6.84 5.26 0.60
CA ARG A 160 -5.94 5.68 -0.49
C ARG A 160 -4.91 4.61 -0.83
N TYR A 161 -4.32 3.98 0.18
CA TYR A 161 -3.34 2.90 0.00
C TYR A 161 -3.92 1.74 -0.80
N TYR A 162 -5.09 1.22 -0.40
CA TYR A 162 -5.70 0.07 -1.07
C TYR A 162 -6.30 0.41 -2.43
N ALA A 163 -6.77 1.63 -2.66
CA ALA A 163 -7.20 2.09 -3.98
C ALA A 163 -6.00 2.23 -4.94
N GLY A 164 -4.89 2.80 -4.47
CA GLY A 164 -3.67 2.97 -5.26
C GLY A 164 -3.01 1.66 -5.68
N TYR A 165 -3.31 0.56 -4.97
CA TYR A 165 -2.81 -0.76 -5.31
C TYR A 165 -3.35 -1.28 -6.65
N ASP A 166 -4.61 -0.98 -6.96
CA ASP A 166 -5.24 -1.41 -8.23
C ASP A 166 -4.62 -0.69 -9.43
N ASP A 167 -4.31 0.60 -9.27
CA ASP A 167 -3.60 1.39 -10.29
C ASP A 167 -2.20 0.84 -10.53
N PHE A 168 -1.49 0.49 -9.45
CA PHE A 168 -0.16 -0.06 -9.52
C PHE A 168 -0.12 -1.39 -10.31
N GLN A 169 -1.09 -2.29 -10.09
CA GLN A 169 -1.21 -3.54 -10.84
C GLN A 169 -1.52 -3.33 -12.33
N ARG A 170 -2.38 -2.36 -12.66
CA ARG A 170 -2.71 -2.05 -14.06
C ARG A 170 -1.47 -1.54 -14.81
N ASN A 171 -0.68 -0.68 -14.18
CA ASN A 171 0.57 -0.17 -14.75
C ASN A 171 1.60 -1.30 -14.97
N LEU A 172 1.72 -2.23 -14.03
CA LEU A 172 2.62 -3.38 -14.14
C LEU A 172 2.35 -4.22 -15.41
N ASN A 173 1.09 -4.50 -15.71
CA ASN A 173 0.72 -5.25 -16.91
C ASN A 173 1.10 -4.49 -18.18
N THR A 174 0.88 -3.17 -18.20
CA THR A 174 1.31 -2.31 -19.30
C THR A 174 2.82 -2.40 -19.56
N PHE A 175 3.66 -2.39 -18.51
CA PHE A 175 5.12 -2.54 -18.70
C PHE A 175 5.51 -3.92 -19.23
N ARG A 176 4.82 -4.97 -18.79
CA ARG A 176 5.04 -6.33 -19.30
C ARG A 176 4.69 -6.42 -20.78
N ASP A 177 3.60 -5.79 -21.21
CA ASP A 177 3.18 -5.77 -22.61
C ASP A 177 4.19 -5.02 -23.50
N ILE A 178 4.64 -3.83 -23.05
CA ILE A 178 5.68 -3.06 -23.75
C ILE A 178 6.97 -3.89 -23.91
N ARG A 179 7.45 -4.54 -22.86
CA ARG A 179 8.62 -5.41 -22.94
C ARG A 179 8.38 -6.62 -23.85
N SER A 180 7.18 -7.21 -23.81
CA SER A 180 6.86 -8.41 -24.59
C SER A 180 6.87 -8.14 -26.10
N ALA A 181 6.47 -6.93 -26.52
CA ALA A 181 6.56 -6.50 -27.91
C ALA A 181 8.00 -6.39 -28.43
N ALA A 182 8.99 -6.26 -27.54
CA ALA A 182 10.41 -6.13 -27.91
C ALA A 182 11.18 -7.46 -27.92
N LEU A 183 10.57 -8.57 -27.49
CA LEU A 183 11.22 -9.89 -27.49
C LEU A 183 11.75 -10.35 -28.84
N PRO A 184 11.04 -10.14 -29.96
CA PRO A 184 11.56 -10.53 -31.27
C PRO A 184 12.92 -9.90 -31.57
N VAL A 185 13.13 -8.64 -31.17
CA VAL A 185 14.42 -7.94 -31.35
C VAL A 185 15.54 -8.64 -30.59
N LEU A 186 15.30 -9.10 -29.36
CA LEU A 186 16.30 -9.85 -28.59
C LEU A 186 16.60 -11.21 -29.22
N PHE A 187 15.55 -11.91 -29.67
CA PHE A 187 15.69 -13.24 -30.27
C PHE A 187 16.41 -13.23 -31.62
N GLU A 188 16.27 -12.16 -32.41
CA GLU A 188 17.04 -11.97 -33.65
C GLU A 188 18.55 -11.95 -33.41
N HIS A 189 19.00 -11.49 -32.23
CA HIS A 189 20.40 -11.50 -31.82
C HIS A 189 20.82 -12.75 -31.04
N GLY A 190 19.92 -13.73 -30.90
CA GLY A 190 20.16 -14.94 -30.11
C GLY A 190 20.16 -14.71 -28.60
N PHE A 191 19.68 -13.56 -28.13
CA PHE A 191 19.61 -13.27 -26.70
C PHE A 191 18.38 -13.91 -26.06
N SER A 192 18.63 -14.68 -25.01
CA SER A 192 17.60 -15.12 -24.07
C SER A 192 17.29 -14.01 -23.07
N LEU A 193 16.08 -13.99 -22.53
CA LEU A 193 15.63 -12.95 -21.60
C LEU A 193 16.35 -12.93 -20.25
N PHE A 194 16.73 -14.11 -19.75
CA PHE A 194 17.18 -14.28 -18.36
C PHE A 194 18.47 -15.10 -18.26
N SER A 195 19.14 -15.30 -19.38
CA SER A 195 20.46 -15.95 -19.41
C SER A 195 21.54 -14.90 -19.26
N ASP A 196 22.72 -15.35 -18.85
CA ASP A 196 23.91 -14.51 -18.88
C ASP A 196 24.38 -14.32 -20.33
N HIS A 197 24.90 -13.13 -20.63
CA HIS A 197 25.45 -12.77 -21.94
C HIS A 197 26.79 -12.10 -21.81
N GLU A 198 27.69 -12.34 -22.77
CA GLU A 198 28.92 -11.56 -22.84
C GLU A 198 28.59 -10.10 -23.17
N ILE A 199 29.03 -9.18 -22.32
CA ILE A 199 28.61 -7.78 -22.38
C ILE A 199 28.98 -7.11 -23.70
N ASP A 200 30.16 -7.41 -24.26
CA ASP A 200 30.62 -6.86 -25.53
C ASP A 200 29.68 -7.26 -26.68
N THR A 201 29.17 -8.50 -26.67
CA THR A 201 28.18 -8.97 -27.65
C THR A 201 26.86 -8.18 -27.54
N VAL A 202 26.40 -7.91 -26.31
CA VAL A 202 25.19 -7.11 -26.08
C VAL A 202 25.37 -5.67 -26.53
N LEU A 203 26.52 -5.05 -26.20
CA LEU A 203 26.84 -3.68 -26.56
C LEU A 203 26.99 -3.52 -28.07
N ASP A 204 27.66 -4.44 -28.75
CA ASP A 204 27.81 -4.41 -30.20
C ASP A 204 26.47 -4.61 -30.92
N ALA A 205 25.60 -5.50 -30.42
CA ALA A 205 24.24 -5.62 -30.94
C ALA A 205 23.45 -4.30 -30.76
N ALA A 206 23.56 -3.65 -29.59
CA ALA A 206 22.87 -2.38 -29.33
C ALA A 206 23.38 -1.24 -30.23
N ARG A 207 24.71 -1.13 -30.43
CA ARG A 207 25.32 -0.12 -31.30
C ARG A 207 24.93 -0.28 -32.77
N ASN A 208 24.78 -1.52 -33.23
CA ASN A 208 24.56 -1.83 -34.64
C ASN A 208 23.08 -2.08 -35.00
N ASN A 209 22.17 -2.16 -34.03
CA ASN A 209 20.74 -2.35 -34.27
C ASN A 209 19.91 -1.22 -33.63
N PRO A 210 19.40 -0.25 -34.43
CA PRO A 210 18.59 0.85 -33.93
C PRO A 210 17.33 0.42 -33.18
N ALA A 211 16.71 -0.71 -33.54
CA ALA A 211 15.55 -1.23 -32.83
C ALA A 211 15.91 -1.74 -31.44
N PHE A 212 17.07 -2.40 -31.29
CA PHE A 212 17.56 -2.83 -29.97
C PHE A 212 17.95 -1.64 -29.09
N LEU A 213 18.62 -0.63 -29.65
CA LEU A 213 18.92 0.60 -28.91
C LEU A 213 17.65 1.34 -28.48
N ALA A 214 16.64 1.45 -29.36
CA ALA A 214 15.34 2.04 -29.02
C ALA A 214 14.61 1.25 -27.92
N TYR A 215 14.74 -0.08 -27.93
CA TYR A 215 14.20 -0.93 -26.86
C TYR A 215 14.87 -0.63 -25.51
N LEU A 216 16.20 -0.51 -25.46
CA LEU A 216 16.92 -0.17 -24.23
C LEU A 216 16.49 1.20 -23.69
N ARG A 217 16.33 2.20 -24.57
CA ARG A 217 15.78 3.54 -24.22
C ARG A 217 14.38 3.43 -23.63
N THR A 218 13.48 2.69 -24.29
CA THR A 218 12.11 2.47 -23.82
C THR A 218 12.09 1.73 -22.47
N SER A 219 12.99 0.78 -22.28
CA SER A 219 13.13 0.04 -21.03
C SER A 219 13.60 0.92 -19.88
N ARG A 220 14.53 1.83 -20.16
CA ARG A 220 14.98 2.86 -19.22
C ARG A 220 13.85 3.82 -18.84
N GLU A 221 13.13 4.33 -19.83
CA GLU A 221 12.02 5.27 -19.67
C GLU A 221 10.85 4.69 -18.85
N THR A 222 10.41 3.49 -19.21
CA THR A 222 9.36 2.77 -18.45
C THR A 222 9.87 2.31 -17.09
N GLY A 223 11.14 1.93 -16.99
CA GLY A 223 11.80 1.58 -15.73
C GLY A 223 11.79 2.75 -14.75
N GLN A 224 12.13 3.96 -15.22
CA GLN A 224 12.11 5.16 -14.39
C GLN A 224 10.72 5.44 -13.81
N PHE A 225 9.67 5.38 -14.64
CA PHE A 225 8.30 5.57 -14.17
C PHE A 225 7.87 4.49 -13.17
N GLN A 226 8.21 3.22 -13.45
CA GLN A 226 7.88 2.10 -12.57
C GLN A 226 8.58 2.24 -11.21
N THR A 227 9.89 2.52 -11.20
CA THR A 227 10.69 2.70 -9.99
C THR A 227 10.17 3.87 -9.15
N ALA A 228 9.86 5.01 -9.78
CA ALA A 228 9.27 6.15 -9.09
C ALA A 228 7.92 5.80 -8.44
N SER A 229 7.06 5.06 -9.15
CA SER A 229 5.79 4.58 -8.61
C SER A 229 6.00 3.64 -7.42
N ILE A 230 6.99 2.74 -7.48
CA ILE A 230 7.33 1.82 -6.39
C ILE A 230 7.79 2.59 -5.15
N LEU A 231 8.69 3.56 -5.30
CA LEU A 231 9.17 4.39 -4.18
C LEU A 231 8.02 5.14 -3.52
N ALA A 232 7.13 5.76 -4.29
CA ALA A 232 5.95 6.44 -3.76
C ALA A 232 4.96 5.49 -3.04
N ARG A 233 4.91 4.21 -3.43
CA ARG A 233 4.13 3.19 -2.69
C ARG A 233 4.82 2.76 -1.40
N GLU A 234 6.14 2.65 -1.39
CA GLU A 234 6.91 2.36 -0.18
C GLU A 234 6.69 3.45 0.87
N ASP A 235 6.77 4.72 0.46
CA ASP A 235 6.54 5.87 1.35
C ASP A 235 5.10 5.87 1.91
N GLU A 236 4.10 5.63 1.06
CA GLU A 236 2.69 5.56 1.50
C GLU A 236 2.45 4.40 2.47
N ALA A 237 3.04 3.22 2.20
CA ALA A 237 2.95 2.06 3.09
C ALA A 237 3.57 2.35 4.47
N ARG A 238 4.75 2.97 4.50
CA ARG A 238 5.44 3.34 5.76
C ARG A 238 4.67 4.41 6.53
N ALA A 239 4.12 5.41 5.86
CA ALA A 239 3.29 6.44 6.48
C ALA A 239 2.01 5.84 7.07
N LEU A 240 1.33 4.95 6.35
CA LEU A 240 0.15 4.24 6.86
C LEU A 240 0.49 3.35 8.06
N LEU A 241 1.62 2.62 8.01
CA LEU A 241 2.07 1.80 9.14
C LEU A 241 2.32 2.65 10.39
N ALA A 242 2.88 3.85 10.24
CA ALA A 242 3.10 4.77 11.35
C ALA A 242 1.77 5.24 11.97
N LEU A 243 0.79 5.61 11.15
CA LEU A 243 -0.56 5.99 11.61
C LEU A 243 -1.26 4.84 12.36
N ILE A 244 -1.19 3.62 11.84
CA ILE A 244 -1.79 2.45 12.49
C ILE A 244 -1.12 2.17 13.84
N ASN A 245 0.21 2.29 13.94
CA ASN A 245 0.90 2.09 15.22
C ASN A 245 0.50 3.16 16.23
N ALA A 246 0.42 4.43 15.83
CA ALA A 246 -0.01 5.51 16.71
C ALA A 246 -1.42 5.26 17.26
N GLU A 247 -2.37 4.89 16.41
CA GLU A 247 -3.76 4.56 16.82
C GLU A 247 -3.83 3.36 17.77
N LEU A 248 -2.96 2.37 17.60
CA LEU A 248 -2.94 1.17 18.45
C LEU A 248 -2.24 1.38 19.81
N ASP A 249 -1.46 2.46 19.94
CA ASP A 249 -0.71 2.80 21.15
C ASP A 249 -1.50 3.77 22.07
N GLU A 250 -2.61 4.35 21.59
CA GLU A 250 -3.57 5.18 22.36
C GLU A 250 -4.54 4.35 23.22
#